data_AF-A0A938UBK0-F1
#
_entry.id   AF-A0A938UBK0-F1
#
_cell.length_a   1.000
_cell.length_b   1.000
_cell.length_c   1.000
_cell.angle_alpha   90.00
_cell.angle_beta   90.00
_cell.angle_gamma   90.00
#
_symmetry.space_group_name_H-M   'P 1'
#
loop_
_entity.id
_entity.type
_entity.pdbx_description
1 polymer ?
#
loop_
_entity_poly.entity_id
_entity_poly.type
_entity_poly.pdbx_seq_one_letter_code
_entity_poly.pdbx_strand_id
1 'polypeptide(L)'
;MVEKKFEGKSRIIVDIEGIHCADCALNIERSVEHLSGVLSAEVSYVLSSATVYYDPHRVEEEKIKKAITKPGYVVRETLAQRTRAFWSEMRPFLFMASSGITLVLSYLSGWLHLGPTYLPTTFAITSLILGGYPILKSAIKALLIPDLNVDTLVSIAAIAATAVGAYQEA
;
A
#
# COMPACT_ATOMS: atom_id res chain seq x y z
N MET A 1 19.62 -23.52 8.99
CA MET A 1 19.45 -24.19 7.68
C MET A 1 18.13 -23.83 6.96
N VAL A 2 17.24 -22.98 7.50
CA VAL A 2 15.94 -22.67 6.87
C VAL A 2 15.99 -21.46 5.91
N GLU A 3 16.87 -20.48 6.16
CA GLU A 3 16.89 -19.21 5.40
C GLU A 3 17.34 -19.32 3.93
N LYS A 4 18.19 -20.29 3.56
CA LYS A 4 18.63 -20.46 2.15
C LYS A 4 17.54 -21.02 1.22
N LYS A 5 16.45 -21.57 1.76
CA LYS A 5 15.41 -22.24 0.94
C LYS A 5 14.41 -21.26 0.30
N PHE A 6 14.41 -19.99 0.72
CA PHE A 6 13.42 -18.99 0.32
C PHE A 6 14.03 -17.65 -0.16
N GLU A 7 15.30 -17.64 -0.60
CA GLU A 7 15.91 -16.43 -1.19
C GLU A 7 15.05 -15.89 -2.35
N GLY A 8 14.64 -14.61 -2.23
CA GLY A 8 13.77 -13.94 -3.20
C GLY A 8 12.26 -14.09 -3.00
N LYS A 9 11.79 -14.75 -1.93
CA LYS A 9 10.37 -14.95 -1.63
C LYS A 9 9.91 -14.07 -0.47
N SER A 10 8.62 -13.73 -0.46
CA SER A 10 8.03 -12.90 0.61
C SER A 10 7.62 -13.77 1.79
N ARG A 11 7.82 -13.21 2.99
CA ARG A 11 7.48 -13.86 4.27
C ARG A 11 6.55 -12.95 5.04
N ILE A 12 5.43 -13.51 5.50
CA ILE A 12 4.50 -12.83 6.41
C ILE A 12 4.34 -13.62 7.69
N ILE A 13 4.09 -12.89 8.77
CA ILE A 13 3.83 -13.45 10.10
C ILE A 13 2.54 -12.81 10.57
N VAL A 14 1.54 -13.65 10.81
CA VAL A 14 0.22 -13.22 11.25
C VAL A 14 -0.12 -13.87 12.57
N ASP A 15 -0.82 -13.13 13.43
CA ASP A 15 -1.33 -13.64 14.70
C ASP A 15 -2.77 -14.12 14.49
N ILE A 16 -3.15 -15.24 15.11
CA ILE A 16 -4.43 -15.90 14.90
C ILE A 16 -5.12 -16.09 16.25
N GLU A 17 -6.29 -15.49 16.40
CA GLU A 17 -7.12 -15.71 17.58
C GLU A 17 -8.01 -16.95 17.40
N GLY A 18 -8.19 -17.70 18.49
CA GLY A 18 -9.07 -18.87 18.53
C GLY A 18 -8.40 -20.20 18.16
N ILE A 19 -7.08 -20.23 17.94
CA ILE A 19 -6.33 -21.48 17.84
C ILE A 19 -6.11 -22.04 19.26
N HIS A 20 -6.65 -23.24 19.50
CA HIS A 20 -6.55 -23.92 20.81
C HIS A 20 -6.05 -25.37 20.74
N CYS A 21 -5.83 -25.92 19.54
CA CYS A 21 -5.43 -27.31 19.36
C CYS A 21 -4.45 -27.48 18.18
N ALA A 22 -3.63 -28.52 18.24
CA ALA A 22 -2.71 -28.90 17.17
C ALA A 22 -3.45 -29.21 15.85
N ASP A 23 -4.61 -29.87 15.92
CA ASP A 23 -5.45 -30.15 14.76
C ASP A 23 -5.99 -28.87 14.09
N CYS A 24 -6.36 -27.86 14.89
CA CYS A 24 -6.78 -26.56 14.36
C CYS A 24 -5.65 -25.89 13.58
N ALA A 25 -4.42 -25.93 14.11
CA ALA A 25 -3.25 -25.39 13.43
C ALA A 25 -2.96 -26.13 12.12
N LEU A 26 -2.98 -27.47 12.12
CA LEU A 26 -2.79 -28.29 10.92
C LEU A 26 -3.86 -28.05 9.86
N ASN A 27 -5.10 -27.79 10.26
CA ASN A 27 -6.18 -27.48 9.33
C ASN A 27 -5.98 -26.12 8.64
N ILE A 28 -5.50 -25.12 9.40
CA ILE A 28 -5.18 -23.79 8.87
C ILE A 28 -3.96 -23.89 7.94
N GLU A 29 -2.91 -24.60 8.36
CA GLU A 29 -1.71 -24.82 7.56
C GLU A 29 -2.05 -25.41 6.19
N ARG A 30 -2.80 -26.53 6.17
CA ARG A 30 -3.25 -27.15 4.91
C ARG A 30 -4.13 -26.24 4.07
N SER A 31 -4.99 -25.43 4.69
CA SER A 31 -5.85 -24.48 3.98
C SER A 31 -5.04 -23.39 3.28
N VAL A 32 -3.97 -22.93 3.92
CA VAL A 32 -3.06 -21.91 3.37
C VAL A 32 -2.12 -22.50 2.33
N GLU A 33 -1.58 -23.70 2.55
CA GLU A 33 -0.73 -24.40 1.57
C GLU A 33 -1.47 -24.72 0.27
N HIS A 34 -2.79 -24.92 0.32
CA HIS A 34 -3.61 -25.12 -0.87
C HIS A 34 -3.72 -23.89 -1.78
N LEU A 35 -3.33 -22.71 -1.31
CA LEU A 35 -3.37 -21.49 -2.12
C LEU A 35 -2.25 -21.50 -3.17
N SER A 36 -2.63 -21.25 -4.42
CA SER A 36 -1.70 -21.13 -5.53
C SER A 36 -0.74 -19.96 -5.31
N GLY A 37 0.56 -20.24 -5.11
CA GLY A 37 1.58 -19.22 -4.84
C GLY A 37 2.14 -19.26 -3.42
N VAL A 38 1.54 -20.04 -2.52
CA VAL A 38 2.14 -20.39 -1.23
C VAL A 38 3.18 -21.48 -1.44
N LEU A 39 4.31 -21.36 -0.73
CA LEU A 39 5.46 -22.24 -0.88
C LEU A 39 5.68 -23.09 0.35
N SER A 40 5.36 -22.51 1.51
CA SER A 40 5.40 -23.18 2.80
C SER A 40 4.58 -22.33 3.77
N ALA A 41 3.75 -22.99 4.57
CA ALA A 41 3.08 -22.39 5.71
C ALA A 41 3.46 -23.18 6.95
N GLU A 42 3.68 -22.48 8.06
CA GLU A 42 3.98 -23.08 9.35
C GLU A 42 3.12 -22.38 10.40
N VAL A 43 2.26 -23.15 11.08
CA VAL A 43 1.33 -22.61 12.08
C VAL A 43 1.70 -23.13 13.47
N SER A 44 1.91 -22.21 14.41
CA SER A 44 2.19 -22.53 15.80
C SER A 44 0.99 -22.21 16.68
N TYR A 45 0.34 -23.25 17.21
CA TYR A 45 -0.76 -23.06 18.16
C TYR A 45 -0.30 -22.54 19.52
N VAL A 46 0.95 -22.83 19.90
CA VAL A 46 1.55 -22.35 21.16
C VAL A 46 1.78 -20.85 21.12
N LEU A 47 2.27 -20.34 19.98
CA LEU A 47 2.53 -18.92 19.77
C LEU A 47 1.33 -18.18 19.18
N SER A 48 0.21 -18.87 18.93
CA SER A 48 -0.97 -18.33 18.24
C SER A 48 -0.62 -17.56 16.96
N SER A 49 0.38 -18.02 16.21
CA SER A 49 0.89 -17.30 15.03
C SER A 49 1.17 -18.24 13.87
N ALA A 50 1.04 -17.72 12.66
CA ALA A 50 1.36 -18.41 11.42
C ALA A 50 2.43 -17.64 10.64
N THR A 51 3.47 -18.38 10.22
CA THR A 51 4.49 -17.90 9.30
C THR A 51 4.21 -18.49 7.92
N VAL A 52 4.09 -17.63 6.91
CA VAL A 52 3.80 -18.07 5.53
C VAL A 52 4.85 -17.50 4.59
N TYR A 53 5.42 -18.38 3.76
CA TYR A 53 6.30 -18.04 2.66
C TYR A 53 5.53 -18.16 1.35
N TYR A 54 5.47 -17.06 0.60
CA TYR A 54 4.69 -17.00 -0.64
C TYR A 54 5.39 -16.15 -1.70
N ASP A 55 4.91 -16.31 -2.94
CA ASP A 55 5.30 -15.51 -4.08
C ASP A 55 4.35 -14.30 -4.21
N PRO A 56 4.82 -13.06 -4.00
CA PRO A 56 3.99 -11.86 -4.08
C PRO A 56 3.48 -11.56 -5.50
N HIS A 57 4.04 -12.21 -6.53
CA HIS A 57 3.54 -12.09 -7.90
C HIS A 57 2.35 -13.01 -8.20
N ARG A 58 2.11 -14.02 -7.37
CA ARG A 58 1.05 -15.03 -7.57
C ARG A 58 -0.08 -14.93 -6.56
N VAL A 59 0.22 -14.52 -5.33
CA VAL A 59 -0.77 -14.39 -4.26
C VAL A 59 -0.50 -13.18 -3.39
N GLU A 60 -1.58 -12.46 -3.06
CA GLU A 60 -1.55 -11.30 -2.18
C GLU A 60 -1.76 -11.71 -0.72
N GLU A 61 -1.23 -10.91 0.20
CA GLU A 61 -1.36 -11.11 1.65
C GLU A 61 -2.83 -11.21 2.09
N GLU A 62 -3.71 -10.42 1.50
CA GLU A 62 -5.14 -10.43 1.81
C GLU A 62 -5.81 -11.78 1.49
N LYS A 63 -5.40 -12.45 0.41
CA LYS A 63 -5.93 -13.78 0.07
C LYS A 63 -5.50 -14.82 1.10
N ILE A 64 -4.27 -14.72 1.60
CA ILE A 64 -3.76 -15.59 2.66
C ILE A 64 -4.53 -15.34 3.96
N LYS A 65 -4.71 -14.08 4.36
CA LYS A 65 -5.52 -13.71 5.54
C LYS A 65 -6.96 -14.24 5.42
N LYS A 66 -7.61 -14.06 4.26
CA LYS A 66 -8.96 -14.57 4.00
C LYS A 66 -9.05 -16.09 4.09
N ALA A 67 -8.03 -16.83 3.66
CA ALA A 67 -8.02 -18.28 3.78
C ALA A 67 -7.96 -18.75 5.24
N ILE A 68 -7.29 -18.00 6.11
CA ILE A 68 -7.25 -18.25 7.56
C ILE A 68 -8.59 -17.88 8.21
N THR A 69 -9.25 -16.82 7.74
CA THR A 69 -10.55 -16.37 8.28
C THR A 69 -11.74 -17.22 7.86
N LYS A 70 -11.70 -17.85 6.68
CA LYS A 70 -12.78 -18.72 6.15
C LYS A 70 -13.25 -19.80 7.15
N PRO A 71 -12.37 -20.55 7.83
CA PRO A 71 -12.79 -21.52 8.84
C PRO A 71 -13.25 -20.93 10.17
N GLY A 72 -13.38 -19.59 10.29
CA GLY A 72 -13.93 -18.91 11.47
C GLY A 72 -12.89 -18.32 12.42
N TYR A 73 -11.62 -18.24 12.03
CA TYR A 73 -10.55 -17.65 12.86
C TYR A 73 -10.35 -16.16 12.58
N VAL A 74 -9.91 -15.40 13.59
CA VAL A 74 -9.64 -13.97 13.44
C VAL A 74 -8.14 -13.78 13.26
N VAL A 75 -7.74 -13.05 12.22
CA VAL A 75 -6.33 -12.73 11.99
C VAL A 75 -6.03 -11.34 12.53
N ARG A 76 -5.09 -11.24 13.46
CA ARG A 76 -4.54 -9.97 13.93
C ARG A 76 -3.25 -9.65 13.21
N GLU A 77 -3.17 -8.41 12.74
CA GLU A 77 -1.94 -7.89 12.14
C GLU A 77 -0.93 -7.64 13.26
N THR A 78 0.24 -8.26 13.15
CA THR A 78 1.33 -8.01 14.09
C THR A 78 1.83 -6.57 13.94
N LEU A 79 2.22 -5.94 15.05
CA LEU A 79 2.75 -4.57 15.05
C LEU A 79 3.88 -4.39 14.04
N ALA A 80 4.75 -5.41 13.88
CA ALA A 80 5.83 -5.40 12.89
C ALA A 80 5.35 -5.30 11.43
N GLN A 81 4.17 -5.85 11.09
CA GLN A 81 3.55 -5.63 9.78
C GLN A 81 2.98 -4.22 9.67
N ARG A 82 2.28 -3.74 10.71
CA ARG A 82 1.71 -2.39 10.75
C ARG A 82 2.78 -1.31 10.53
N THR A 83 3.96 -1.45 11.15
CA THR A 83 5.06 -0.49 10.97
C THR A 83 5.66 -0.53 9.56
N ARG A 84 5.73 -1.69 8.90
CA ARG A 84 6.27 -1.83 7.53
C ARG A 84 5.29 -1.30 6.48
N ALA A 85 4.00 -1.62 6.60
CA ALA A 85 2.94 -1.09 5.75
C ALA A 85 2.85 0.44 5.88
N PHE A 86 2.94 0.94 7.12
CA PHE A 86 2.99 2.37 7.40
C PHE A 86 4.20 3.07 6.75
N TRP A 87 5.37 2.43 6.72
CA TRP A 87 6.57 3.02 6.10
C TRP A 87 6.49 3.08 4.55
N SER A 88 5.82 2.11 3.90
CA SER A 88 5.58 2.17 2.45
C SER A 88 4.54 3.21 2.06
N GLU A 89 3.57 3.48 2.95
CA GLU A 89 2.51 4.48 2.75
C GLU A 89 2.98 5.90 3.12
N MET A 90 3.97 6.00 4.02
CA MET A 90 4.65 7.26 4.36
C MET A 90 5.56 7.76 3.23
N ARG A 91 5.94 6.91 2.27
CA ARG A 91 6.85 7.27 1.16
C ARG A 91 6.32 8.44 0.31
N PRO A 92 5.05 8.49 -0.15
CA PRO A 92 4.48 9.69 -0.79
C PRO A 92 4.29 10.87 0.17
N PHE A 93 4.05 10.62 1.45
CA PHE A 93 3.91 11.68 2.46
C PHE A 93 5.25 12.40 2.73
N LEU A 94 6.38 11.67 2.66
CA LEU A 94 7.73 12.22 2.77
C LEU A 94 8.10 13.07 1.54
N PHE A 95 7.61 12.72 0.35
CA PHE A 95 7.73 13.54 -0.87
C PHE A 95 6.81 14.78 -0.85
N MET A 96 5.69 14.72 -0.14
CA MET A 96 4.77 15.84 0.06
C MET A 96 5.28 16.81 1.14
N ALA A 97 5.90 16.27 2.20
CA ALA A 97 6.58 17.06 3.24
C ALA A 97 7.82 17.81 2.71
N SER A 98 8.58 17.23 1.77
CA SER A 98 9.73 17.91 1.14
C SER A 98 9.31 19.06 0.21
N SER A 99 8.17 18.93 -0.47
CA SER A 99 7.55 20.02 -1.25
C SER A 99 7.12 21.19 -0.35
N GLY A 100 6.54 20.89 0.82
CA GLY A 100 6.22 21.91 1.83
C GLY A 100 7.45 22.64 2.36
N ILE A 101 8.52 21.91 2.70
CA ILE A 101 9.79 22.50 3.18
C ILE A 101 10.43 23.37 2.09
N THR A 102 10.33 22.99 0.82
CA THR A 102 10.88 23.76 -0.31
C THR A 102 10.07 25.04 -0.58
N LEU A 103 8.74 25.00 -0.46
CA LEU A 103 7.87 26.18 -0.55
C LEU A 103 8.16 27.18 0.59
N VAL A 104 8.33 26.67 1.81
CA VAL A 104 8.67 27.49 2.98
C VAL A 104 10.07 28.10 2.82
N LEU A 105 11.06 27.34 2.35
CA LEU A 105 12.41 27.84 2.06
C LEU A 105 12.42 28.85 0.90
N SER A 106 11.62 28.65 -0.14
CA SER A 106 11.47 29.59 -1.26
C SER A 106 10.83 30.91 -0.80
N TYR A 107 9.81 30.84 0.05
CA TYR A 107 9.16 32.02 0.63
C TYR A 107 10.10 32.77 1.59
N LEU A 108 10.84 32.06 2.45
CA LEU A 108 11.86 32.65 3.33
C LEU A 108 13.00 33.31 2.53
N SER A 109 13.42 32.70 1.43
CA SER A 109 14.48 33.24 0.57
C SER A 109 14.06 34.53 -0.14
N GLY A 110 12.76 34.70 -0.45
CA GLY A 110 12.21 35.96 -0.97
C GLY A 110 12.18 37.08 0.07
N TRP A 111 11.89 36.74 1.33
CA TRP A 111 11.89 37.71 2.44
C TRP A 111 13.27 38.31 2.73
N LEU A 112 14.37 37.58 2.46
CA LEU A 112 15.74 38.04 2.72
C LEU A 112 16.37 38.93 1.63
N HIS A 113 15.73 39.14 0.46
CA HIS A 113 16.22 40.04 -0.62
C HIS A 113 17.73 39.90 -0.96
N LEU A 114 18.28 38.69 -0.90
CA LEU A 114 19.68 38.40 -1.21
C LEU A 114 19.76 37.38 -2.35
N GLY A 115 19.57 37.82 -3.60
CA GLY A 115 19.86 36.97 -4.77
C GLY A 115 19.24 37.44 -6.10
N PRO A 116 19.83 37.09 -7.26
CA PRO A 116 19.34 37.49 -8.58
C PRO A 116 17.99 36.87 -8.94
N THR A 117 17.15 37.66 -9.60
CA THR A 117 15.69 37.54 -9.78
C THR A 117 15.18 36.28 -10.53
N TYR A 118 16.06 35.43 -11.06
CA TYR A 118 15.71 34.29 -11.95
C TYR A 118 15.72 32.93 -11.26
N LEU A 119 16.24 32.85 -10.04
CA LEU A 119 16.27 31.60 -9.25
C LEU A 119 14.88 31.09 -8.80
N PRO A 120 13.89 31.92 -8.42
CA PRO A 120 12.64 31.38 -7.88
C PRO A 120 11.74 30.72 -8.95
N THR A 121 11.78 31.17 -10.20
CA THR A 121 10.91 30.63 -11.27
C THR A 121 11.33 29.25 -11.75
N THR A 122 12.65 28.98 -11.81
CA THR A 122 13.18 27.68 -12.21
C THR A 122 12.94 26.61 -11.14
N PHE A 123 13.03 26.98 -9.86
CA PHE A 123 12.67 26.09 -8.75
C PHE A 123 11.17 25.80 -8.69
N ALA A 124 10.30 26.78 -8.99
CA ALA A 124 8.86 26.57 -9.04
C ALA A 124 8.46 25.59 -10.15
N ILE A 125 9.01 25.74 -11.36
CA ILE A 125 8.75 24.82 -12.49
C ILE A 125 9.28 23.41 -12.18
N THR A 126 10.46 23.32 -11.57
CA THR A 126 11.05 22.04 -11.16
C THR A 126 10.23 21.33 -10.08
N SER A 127 9.70 22.08 -9.10
CA SER A 127 8.82 21.55 -8.06
C SER A 127 7.50 21.03 -8.65
N LEU A 128 6.95 21.74 -9.63
CA LEU A 128 5.73 21.34 -10.32
C LEU A 128 5.91 20.01 -11.07
N ILE A 129 7.06 19.83 -11.73
CA ILE A 129 7.37 18.63 -12.51
C ILE A 129 7.68 17.44 -11.61
N LEU A 130 8.50 17.60 -10.55
CA LEU A 130 8.80 16.50 -9.62
C LEU A 130 7.60 16.13 -8.74
N GLY A 131 6.77 17.10 -8.34
CA GLY A 131 5.57 16.84 -7.53
C GLY A 131 4.43 16.20 -8.32
N GLY A 132 4.28 16.54 -9.61
CA GLY A 132 3.21 16.00 -10.45
C GLY A 132 3.46 14.56 -10.95
N TYR A 133 4.72 14.16 -11.12
CA TYR A 133 5.09 12.84 -11.65
C TYR A 133 4.49 11.63 -10.87
N PRO A 134 4.55 11.57 -9.52
CA PRO A 134 3.97 10.45 -8.77
C PRO A 134 2.44 10.38 -8.85
N ILE A 135 1.75 11.52 -8.98
CA ILE A 135 0.30 11.60 -9.14
C ILE A 135 -0.10 11.04 -10.51
N LEU A 136 0.61 11.44 -11.57
CA LEU A 136 0.34 11.00 -12.93
C LEU A 136 0.49 9.48 -13.08
N LYS A 137 1.53 8.89 -12.47
CA LYS A 137 1.76 7.44 -12.49
C LYS A 137 0.66 6.66 -11.75
N SER A 138 0.13 7.21 -10.67
CA SER A 138 -0.94 6.60 -9.88
C SER A 138 -2.28 6.69 -10.60
N ALA A 139 -2.57 7.83 -11.25
CA ALA A 139 -3.74 8.01 -12.10
C ALA A 139 -3.76 7.06 -13.31
N ILE A 140 -2.62 6.86 -13.97
CA ILE A 140 -2.51 5.94 -15.12
C ILE A 140 -2.78 4.48 -14.69
N LYS A 141 -2.30 4.05 -13.52
CA LYS A 141 -2.56 2.70 -13.00
C LYS A 141 -4.01 2.51 -12.55
N ALA A 142 -4.62 3.53 -11.94
CA ALA A 142 -6.04 3.51 -11.56
C ALA A 142 -6.96 3.40 -12.79
N LEU A 143 -6.54 3.93 -13.93
CA LEU A 143 -7.25 3.78 -15.20
C LEU A 143 -7.04 2.41 -15.86
N LEU A 144 -6.04 1.63 -15.43
CA LEU A 144 -5.62 0.39 -16.08
C LEU A 144 -6.15 -0.90 -15.43
N ILE A 145 -6.94 -0.80 -14.35
CA ILE A 145 -7.59 -1.95 -13.70
C ILE A 145 -9.11 -1.71 -13.70
N PRO A 146 -9.88 -2.36 -14.60
CA PRO A 146 -11.29 -2.07 -14.77
C PRO A 146 -12.12 -2.94 -13.81
N ASP A 147 -12.02 -2.66 -12.50
CA ASP A 147 -13.08 -3.05 -11.58
C ASP A 147 -14.16 -1.95 -11.66
N LEU A 148 -15.19 -2.18 -12.47
CA LEU A 148 -16.35 -1.28 -12.58
C LEU A 148 -17.17 -1.34 -11.28
N ASN A 149 -16.68 -0.66 -10.26
CA ASN A 149 -17.39 -0.44 -9.01
C ASN A 149 -18.27 0.82 -9.11
N VAL A 150 -19.29 0.91 -8.28
CA VAL A 150 -20.24 2.04 -8.29
C VAL A 150 -19.54 3.39 -8.07
N ASP A 151 -18.52 3.42 -7.21
CA ASP A 151 -17.71 4.62 -6.91
C ASP A 151 -16.89 5.12 -8.11
N THR A 152 -16.44 4.21 -8.98
CA THR A 152 -15.72 4.54 -10.21
C THR A 152 -16.66 5.17 -11.24
N LEU A 153 -17.91 4.70 -11.32
CA LEU A 153 -18.93 5.29 -12.18
C LEU A 153 -19.29 6.72 -11.73
N VAL A 154 -19.43 6.95 -10.42
CA VAL A 154 -19.69 8.27 -9.84
C VAL A 154 -18.54 9.24 -10.12
N SER A 155 -17.29 8.77 -10.01
CA SER A 155 -16.11 9.58 -10.26
C SER A 155 -16.00 10.01 -11.75
N ILE A 156 -16.30 9.11 -12.69
CA ILE A 156 -16.32 9.42 -14.12
C ILE A 156 -17.44 10.43 -14.44
N ALA A 157 -18.63 10.26 -13.86
CA ALA A 157 -19.74 11.19 -14.05
C ALA A 157 -19.42 12.60 -13.53
N ALA A 158 -18.77 12.72 -12.38
CA ALA A 158 -18.36 14.00 -11.81
C ALA A 158 -17.32 14.72 -12.70
N ILE A 159 -16.34 13.98 -13.24
CA ILE A 159 -15.33 14.52 -14.16
C ILE A 159 -15.98 14.97 -15.47
N ALA A 160 -16.91 14.18 -16.02
CA ALA A 160 -17.65 14.54 -17.23
C ALA A 160 -18.53 15.78 -17.04
N ALA A 161 -19.23 15.89 -15.89
CA ALA A 161 -20.00 17.08 -15.54
C ALA A 161 -19.13 18.34 -15.44
N THR A 162 -17.91 18.18 -14.92
CA THR A 162 -16.93 19.27 -14.85
C THR A 162 -16.43 19.67 -16.24
N ALA A 163 -16.26 18.72 -17.16
CA ALA A 163 -15.82 19.02 -18.53
C ALA A 163 -16.91 19.71 -19.37
N VAL A 164 -18.19 19.43 -19.09
CA VAL A 164 -19.34 20.01 -19.84
C VAL A 164 -19.73 21.40 -19.32
N GLY A 165 -19.21 21.85 -18.17
CA GLY A 165 -19.50 23.18 -17.63
C GLY A 165 -20.88 23.31 -16.95
N ALA A 166 -21.54 22.19 -16.65
CA ALA A 166 -22.93 22.13 -16.21
C ALA A 166 -23.15 22.42 -14.70
N TYR A 167 -22.27 23.18 -14.06
CA TYR A 167 -22.29 23.49 -12.61
C TYR A 167 -22.68 24.96 -12.31
N GLN A 168 -23.19 25.69 -13.30
CA GLN A 168 -23.66 27.07 -13.12
C GLN A 168 -25.15 27.20 -12.76
N GLU A 169 -25.88 26.09 -12.56
CA GLU A 169 -27.32 26.12 -12.25
C GLU A 169 -27.72 25.35 -10.97
N ALA A 170 -26.81 25.18 -10.00
CA ALA A 170 -27.12 24.59 -8.69
C ALA A 170 -26.71 25.50 -7.53
#